data_AF-A0A562M5M3-F1
#
_entry.id   AF-A0A562M5M3-F1
#
_cell.length_a   1.000
_cell.length_b   1.000
_cell.length_c   1.000
_cell.angle_alpha   90.00
_cell.angle_beta   90.00
_cell.angle_gamma   90.00
#
_symmetry.space_group_name_H-M   'P 1'
#
loop_
_entity.id
_entity.type
_entity.pdbx_description
1 polymer ?
#
loop_
_entity_poly.entity_id
_entity_poly.type
_entity_poly.pdbx_seq_one_letter_code
_entity_poly.pdbx_strand_id
1 'polypeptide(L)'
;MVKILKPPIIFKGQVILRYLGRNQIFIQKRTLIPISIFDYDHAIGEELVISMSMYDGTEIKISMISANLYIKKNGNYSLMEDQSFCDFEMHISDKMLVFDGQISYENTFSEIFNYKEDFTATIITKAENNLIEIWKKHEKFIIN
;
A
#
# COMPACT_ATOMS: atom_id res chain seq x y z
N MET A 1 3.08 -22.15 26.08
CA MET A 1 3.93 -20.95 26.08
C MET A 1 3.22 -19.90 25.24
N VAL A 2 2.61 -18.88 25.86
CA VAL A 2 1.88 -17.84 25.13
C VAL A 2 2.93 -16.94 24.48
N LYS A 3 3.02 -16.94 23.13
CA LYS A 3 3.85 -15.97 22.41
C LYS A 3 3.17 -14.60 22.55
N ILE A 4 3.70 -13.76 23.43
CA ILE A 4 3.31 -12.35 23.50
C ILE A 4 3.86 -11.69 22.23
N LEU A 5 2.98 -11.38 21.30
CA LEU A 5 3.32 -10.64 20.09
C LEU A 5 3.62 -9.20 20.50
N LYS A 6 4.80 -8.69 20.12
CA LYS A 6 5.16 -7.29 20.32
C LYS A 6 4.16 -6.43 19.53
N PRO A 7 3.67 -5.31 20.09
CA PRO A 7 2.81 -4.40 19.33
C PRO A 7 3.58 -3.87 18.10
N PRO A 8 2.89 -3.72 16.95
CA PRO A 8 3.52 -3.25 15.72
C PRO A 8 4.00 -1.80 15.87
N ILE A 9 5.15 -1.50 15.28
CA ILE A 9 5.62 -0.13 15.07
C ILE A 9 4.79 0.48 13.93
N ILE A 10 4.34 1.72 14.13
CA ILE A 10 3.49 2.43 13.17
C ILE A 10 4.23 3.67 12.67
N PHE A 11 4.54 3.68 11.38
CA PHE A 11 5.08 4.85 10.69
C PHE A 11 3.93 5.66 10.09
N LYS A 12 4.03 6.99 10.15
CA LYS A 12 3.00 7.90 9.61
C LYS A 12 3.48 8.50 8.30
N GLY A 13 2.57 8.57 7.33
CA GLY A 13 2.88 9.12 6.02
C GLY A 13 1.66 9.69 5.32
N GLN A 14 1.87 10.06 4.07
CA GLN A 14 0.83 10.48 3.15
C GLN A 14 1.00 9.73 1.83
N VAL A 15 -0.11 9.45 1.15
CA VAL A 15 -0.09 8.89 -0.21
C VAL A 15 -0.78 9.84 -1.17
N ILE A 16 -0.23 9.93 -2.37
CA ILE A 16 -0.84 10.56 -3.53
C ILE A 16 -1.20 9.47 -4.51
N LEU A 17 -2.48 9.32 -4.81
CA LEU A 17 -2.98 8.40 -5.82
C LEU A 17 -3.32 9.16 -7.09
N ARG A 18 -2.77 8.76 -8.24
CA ARG A 18 -3.13 9.31 -9.55
C ARG A 18 -3.72 8.23 -10.42
N TYR A 19 -4.95 8.41 -10.87
CA TYR A 19 -5.68 7.43 -11.66
C TYR A 19 -5.12 7.38 -13.08
N LEU A 20 -4.89 6.15 -13.56
CA LEU A 20 -4.40 5.84 -14.89
C LEU A 20 -5.46 5.15 -15.77
N GLY A 21 -6.61 4.80 -15.19
CA GLY A 21 -7.67 4.11 -15.92
C GLY A 21 -8.44 5.00 -16.90
N ARG A 22 -9.36 4.38 -17.66
CA ARG A 22 -10.13 5.06 -18.73
C ARG A 22 -11.43 5.69 -18.24
N ASN A 23 -11.81 5.49 -16.97
CA ASN A 23 -13.09 5.94 -16.44
C ASN A 23 -12.98 7.38 -15.90
N GLN A 24 -13.16 8.37 -16.80
CA GLN A 24 -12.91 9.80 -16.55
C GLN A 24 -13.94 10.48 -15.62
N ILE A 25 -14.89 9.74 -15.04
CA ILE A 25 -15.95 10.30 -14.19
C ILE A 25 -15.42 10.73 -12.81
N PHE A 26 -14.28 10.17 -12.38
CA PHE A 26 -13.64 10.56 -11.13
C PHE A 26 -12.83 11.84 -11.31
N ILE A 27 -13.40 12.98 -10.89
CA ILE A 27 -12.62 14.17 -10.57
C ILE A 27 -11.77 13.81 -9.35
N GLN A 28 -10.53 13.36 -9.59
CA GLN A 28 -9.57 13.16 -8.52
C GLN A 28 -9.30 14.52 -7.87
N LYS A 29 -9.89 14.75 -6.68
CA LYS A 29 -9.32 15.72 -5.76
C LYS A 29 -7.89 15.25 -5.50
N ARG A 30 -6.92 16.05 -5.93
CA ARG A 30 -5.50 15.91 -5.59
C ARG A 30 -5.32 16.10 -4.08
N THR A 31 -5.72 15.10 -3.31
CA THR A 31 -5.67 15.12 -1.86
C THR A 31 -4.56 14.19 -1.41
N LEU A 32 -3.68 14.69 -0.55
CA LEU A 32 -2.77 13.87 0.22
C LEU A 32 -3.59 13.06 1.23
N ILE A 33 -3.65 11.75 1.03
CA ILE A 33 -4.39 10.85 1.92
C ILE A 33 -3.44 10.44 3.05
N PRO A 34 -3.77 10.72 4.33
CA PRO A 34 -2.94 10.25 5.44
C PRO A 34 -2.97 8.74 5.52
N ILE A 35 -1.80 8.12 5.72
CA ILE A 35 -1.66 6.67 5.85
C ILE A 35 -0.87 6.30 7.10
N SER A 36 -1.03 5.04 7.50
CA SER A 36 -0.18 4.38 8.49
C SER A 36 0.46 3.16 7.84
N ILE A 37 1.77 3.03 8.02
CA ILE A 37 2.55 1.86 7.61
C ILE A 37 2.82 1.07 8.89
N PHE A 38 2.33 -0.16 8.95
CA PHE A 38 2.59 -1.08 10.05
C PHE A 38 3.84 -1.87 9.72
N ASP A 39 4.80 -1.96 10.63
CA ASP A 39 5.98 -2.79 10.44
C ASP A 39 5.63 -4.26 10.16
N TYR A 40 4.60 -4.78 10.82
CA TYR A 40 4.06 -6.11 10.62
C TYR A 40 2.55 -6.17 10.84
N ASP A 41 1.82 -6.85 9.95
CA ASP A 41 0.40 -7.17 10.12
C ASP A 41 0.22 -8.67 10.38
N HIS A 42 -0.15 -9.05 11.61
CA HIS A 42 -0.34 -10.44 12.00
C HIS A 42 -1.51 -11.14 11.31
N ALA A 43 -2.52 -10.40 10.82
CA ALA A 43 -3.69 -11.00 10.20
C ALA A 43 -3.37 -11.55 8.80
N ILE A 44 -2.48 -10.88 8.07
CA ILE A 44 -2.06 -11.29 6.73
C ILE A 44 -0.63 -11.85 6.67
N GLY A 45 0.15 -11.68 7.75
CA GLY A 45 1.51 -12.21 7.87
C GLY A 45 2.55 -11.44 7.05
N GLU A 46 2.36 -10.14 6.87
CA GLU A 46 3.14 -9.30 5.95
C GLU A 46 3.86 -8.16 6.68
N GLU A 47 4.98 -7.68 6.11
CA GLU A 47 5.80 -6.57 6.61
C GLU A 47 5.55 -5.27 5.83
N LEU A 48 5.72 -4.12 6.50
CA LEU A 48 5.48 -2.78 5.95
C LEU A 48 4.12 -2.67 5.24
N VAL A 49 3.05 -2.92 6.00
CA VAL A 49 1.69 -2.99 5.48
C VAL A 49 1.01 -1.64 5.55
N ILE A 50 0.39 -1.22 4.45
CA ILE A 50 -0.46 -0.04 4.37
C ILE A 50 -1.90 -0.49 4.26
N SER A 51 -2.79 0.12 5.04
CA SER A 51 -4.24 -0.05 4.91
C SER A 51 -4.87 1.24 4.41
N MET A 52 -5.72 1.16 3.38
CA MET A 52 -6.42 2.33 2.84
C MET A 52 -7.78 1.97 2.23
N SER A 53 -8.65 2.97 2.12
CA SER A 53 -9.90 2.89 1.37
C SER A 53 -9.77 3.71 0.09
N MET A 54 -10.04 3.07 -1.04
CA MET A 54 -9.93 3.65 -2.38
C MET A 54 -11.17 4.50 -2.70
N TYR A 55 -11.12 5.26 -3.80
CA TYR A 55 -12.19 6.20 -4.18
C TYR A 55 -13.54 5.53 -4.45
N ASP A 56 -13.52 4.27 -4.90
CA ASP A 56 -14.69 3.43 -5.14
C ASP A 56 -15.23 2.77 -3.85
N GLY A 57 -14.60 3.02 -2.70
CA GLY A 57 -14.92 2.43 -1.41
C GLY A 57 -14.22 1.10 -1.12
N THR A 58 -13.43 0.58 -2.07
CA THR A 58 -12.68 -0.68 -1.88
C THR A 58 -11.66 -0.52 -0.76
N GLU A 59 -11.72 -1.36 0.27
CA GLU A 59 -10.71 -1.41 1.31
C GLU A 59 -9.58 -2.36 0.90
N ILE A 60 -8.36 -1.84 0.87
CA ILE A 60 -7.18 -2.58 0.46
C ILE A 60 -6.08 -2.54 1.53
N LYS A 61 -5.27 -3.61 1.54
CA LYS A 61 -3.97 -3.65 2.22
C LYS A 61 -2.88 -3.95 1.20
N ILE A 62 -1.76 -3.26 1.33
CA ILE A 62 -0.59 -3.45 0.46
C ILE A 62 0.60 -3.78 1.34
N SER A 63 1.31 -4.86 1.02
CA SER A 63 2.64 -5.13 1.57
C SER A 63 3.68 -4.42 0.72
N MET A 64 4.40 -3.47 1.30
CA MET A 64 5.46 -2.77 0.57
C MET A 64 6.68 -3.68 0.30
N ILE A 65 6.79 -4.82 1.01
CA ILE A 65 7.89 -5.78 0.85
C ILE A 65 7.57 -6.85 -0.20
N SER A 66 6.49 -7.60 -0.04
CA SER A 66 6.17 -8.68 -0.99
C SER A 66 5.49 -8.17 -2.26
N ALA A 67 5.10 -6.90 -2.28
CA ALA A 67 4.28 -6.31 -3.34
C ALA A 67 2.92 -7.03 -3.49
N ASN A 68 2.42 -7.63 -2.40
CA ASN A 68 1.11 -8.26 -2.36
C ASN A 68 0.00 -7.23 -2.11
N LEU A 69 -1.10 -7.36 -2.85
CA LEU A 69 -2.33 -6.61 -2.67
C LEU A 69 -3.43 -7.51 -2.10
N TYR A 70 -4.03 -7.05 -1.01
CA TYR A 70 -5.14 -7.71 -0.35
C TYR A 70 -6.38 -6.83 -0.44
N ILE A 71 -7.50 -7.40 -0.85
CA ILE A 71 -8.79 -6.70 -0.90
C ILE A 71 -9.70 -7.29 0.17
N LYS A 72 -10.40 -6.40 0.88
CA LYS A 72 -11.39 -6.82 1.86
C LYS A 72 -12.69 -7.25 1.16
N LYS A 73 -13.08 -8.51 1.38
CA LYS A 73 -14.36 -9.07 0.95
C LYS A 73 -15.01 -9.77 2.13
N ASN A 74 -16.30 -9.51 2.37
CA ASN A 74 -17.06 -10.11 3.47
C ASN A 74 -16.38 -9.97 4.85
N GLY A 75 -15.73 -8.82 5.11
CA GLY A 75 -15.04 -8.54 6.37
C GLY A 75 -13.60 -9.02 6.46
N ASN A 76 -13.14 -9.89 5.54
CA ASN A 76 -11.80 -10.47 5.56
C ASN A 76 -10.93 -9.96 4.42
N TYR A 77 -9.64 -9.79 4.67
CA TYR A 77 -8.65 -9.46 3.63
C TYR A 77 -8.18 -10.75 2.95
N SER A 78 -8.20 -10.76 1.63
CA SER A 78 -7.77 -11.91 0.81
C SER A 78 -6.79 -11.44 -0.25
N LEU A 79 -5.73 -12.22 -0.44
CA LEU A 79 -4.75 -12.01 -1.52
C LEU A 79 -5.46 -12.20 -2.87
N MET A 80 -5.17 -11.31 -3.81
CA MET A 80 -5.68 -11.39 -5.18
C MET A 80 -4.51 -11.75 -6.10
N GLU A 81 -4.31 -13.05 -6.38
CA GLU A 81 -3.12 -13.56 -7.08
C GLU A 81 -2.92 -13.00 -8.51
N ASP A 82 -4.01 -12.59 -9.17
CA ASP A 82 -3.98 -11.98 -10.51
C ASP A 82 -3.84 -10.43 -10.49
N GLN A 83 -3.65 -9.83 -9.31
CA GLN A 83 -3.60 -8.38 -9.15
C GLN A 83 -2.19 -7.94 -8.72
N SER A 84 -1.53 -7.23 -9.62
CA SER A 84 -0.15 -6.79 -9.43
C SER A 84 -0.11 -5.44 -8.74
N PHE A 85 0.56 -5.38 -7.59
CA PHE A 85 1.16 -4.16 -7.10
C PHE A 85 2.63 -4.15 -7.55
N CYS A 86 3.11 -3.05 -8.14
CA CYS A 86 4.52 -2.95 -8.55
C CYS A 86 5.38 -2.46 -7.40
N ASP A 87 6.53 -3.11 -7.23
CA ASP A 87 7.55 -2.85 -6.21
C ASP A 87 7.79 -1.35 -6.02
N PHE A 88 7.82 -0.91 -4.77
CA PHE A 88 8.08 0.50 -4.47
C PHE A 88 9.57 0.79 -4.66
N GLU A 89 9.90 1.87 -5.36
CA GLU A 89 11.26 2.41 -5.33
C GLU A 89 11.37 3.43 -4.20
N MET A 90 12.33 3.26 -3.28
CA MET A 90 12.56 4.22 -2.21
C MET A 90 13.59 5.26 -2.62
N HIS A 91 13.17 6.51 -2.75
CA HIS A 91 14.04 7.67 -2.80
C HIS A 91 14.28 8.21 -1.38
N ILE A 92 15.55 8.41 -1.03
CA ILE A 92 15.93 8.92 0.29
C ILE A 92 16.44 10.36 0.21
N SER A 93 15.98 11.19 1.13
CA SER A 93 16.55 12.50 1.42
C SER A 93 16.79 12.63 2.93
N ASP A 94 17.53 13.65 3.36
CA ASP A 94 17.87 13.88 4.78
C ASP A 94 16.68 13.90 5.74
N LYS A 95 15.46 14.15 5.24
CA LYS A 95 14.26 14.33 6.07
C LYS A 95 13.09 13.43 5.69
N MET A 96 13.08 12.90 4.47
CA MET A 96 11.90 12.23 3.91
C MET A 96 12.31 11.01 3.10
N LEU A 97 11.43 10.01 3.15
CA LEU A 97 11.44 8.85 2.28
C LEU A 97 10.25 8.96 1.34
N VAL A 98 10.51 8.76 0.05
CA VAL A 98 9.48 8.75 -0.98
C VAL A 98 9.46 7.37 -1.60
N PHE A 99 8.30 6.74 -1.64
CA PHE A 99 8.09 5.44 -2.26
C PHE A 99 7.15 5.61 -3.45
N ASP A 100 7.65 5.31 -4.65
CA ASP A 100 6.85 5.36 -5.87
C ASP A 100 6.54 3.94 -6.37
N GLY A 101 5.27 3.68 -6.69
CA GLY A 101 4.80 2.38 -7.13
C GLY A 101 3.48 2.47 -7.90
N GLN A 102 2.91 1.33 -8.25
CA GLN A 102 1.62 1.24 -8.96
C GLN A 102 0.67 0.29 -8.24
N ILE A 103 -0.59 0.71 -8.12
CA ILE A 103 -1.68 -0.10 -7.57
C ILE A 103 -2.62 -0.43 -8.72
N SER A 104 -2.83 -1.73 -8.98
CA SER A 104 -3.75 -2.22 -10.00
C SER A 104 -4.65 -3.29 -9.41
N TYR A 105 -5.96 -3.16 -9.56
CA TYR A 105 -6.91 -4.19 -9.15
C TYR A 105 -8.15 -4.25 -10.04
N GLU A 106 -8.73 -5.44 -10.09
CA GLU A 106 -10.07 -5.63 -10.66
C GLU A 106 -11.11 -5.55 -9.55
N ASN A 107 -12.16 -4.77 -9.81
CA ASN A 107 -13.31 -4.67 -8.95
C ASN A 107 -14.55 -5.21 -9.68
N THR A 108 -15.37 -5.95 -8.95
CA THR A 108 -16.62 -6.52 -9.44
C THR A 108 -17.77 -5.77 -8.79
N PHE A 109 -18.43 -4.90 -9.56
CA PHE A 109 -19.66 -4.26 -9.13
C PHE A 109 -20.85 -5.19 -9.38
N SER A 110 -21.56 -5.55 -8.31
CA SER A 110 -22.81 -6.32 -8.34
C SER A 110 -22.77 -7.65 -9.10
N GLU A 111 -21.62 -8.33 -9.16
CA GLU A 111 -21.42 -9.63 -9.84
C GLU A 111 -21.63 -9.64 -11.37
N ILE A 112 -21.90 -8.48 -11.96
CA ILE A 112 -22.26 -8.33 -13.39
C ILE A 112 -21.32 -7.39 -14.15
N PHE A 113 -20.50 -6.61 -13.46
CA PHE A 113 -19.63 -5.64 -14.08
C PHE A 113 -18.23 -5.68 -13.46
N ASN A 114 -17.25 -6.13 -14.23
CA ASN A 114 -15.84 -6.09 -13.85
C ASN A 114 -15.19 -4.88 -14.49
N TYR A 115 -14.46 -4.11 -13.70
CA TYR A 115 -13.62 -3.03 -14.20
C TYR A 115 -12.28 -3.04 -13.50
N LYS A 116 -11.27 -2.60 -14.25
CA LYS A 116 -9.89 -2.51 -13.78
C LYS A 116 -9.60 -1.08 -13.35
N GLU A 117 -9.05 -0.97 -12.15
CA GLU A 117 -8.62 0.28 -11.53
C GLU A 117 -7.09 0.30 -11.50
N ASP A 118 -6.50 1.34 -12.08
CA ASP A 118 -5.05 1.52 -12.19
C ASP A 118 -4.65 2.87 -11.60
N PHE A 119 -3.65 2.88 -10.71
CA PHE A 119 -3.13 4.08 -10.06
C PHE A 119 -1.61 4.09 -10.01
N THR A 120 -0.99 5.26 -10.16
CA THR A 120 0.33 5.51 -9.56
C THR A 120 0.14 5.93 -8.11
N ALA A 121 0.96 5.39 -7.20
CA ALA A 121 0.99 5.74 -5.80
C ALA A 121 2.36 6.31 -5.43
N THR A 122 2.37 7.52 -4.88
CA THR A 122 3.55 8.14 -4.27
C THR A 122 3.32 8.27 -2.77
N ILE A 123 4.06 7.51 -1.96
CA ILE A 123 4.01 7.58 -0.51
C ILE A 123 5.15 8.45 -0.01
N ILE A 124 4.85 9.34 0.93
CA ILE A 124 5.82 10.23 1.55
C ILE A 124 5.75 10.01 3.05
N THR A 125 6.88 9.71 3.67
CA THR A 125 7.01 9.59 5.13
C THR A 125 8.29 10.25 5.61
N LYS A 126 8.43 10.44 6.92
CA LYS A 126 9.67 10.94 7.51
C LYS A 126 10.76 9.89 7.36
N ALA A 127 12.00 10.34 7.25
CA ALA A 127 13.16 9.45 7.35
C ALA A 127 13.26 8.88 8.76
N GLU A 128 12.73 7.66 8.94
CA GLU A 128 12.79 6.90 10.18
C GLU A 128 13.74 5.71 10.01
N ASN A 129 14.78 5.62 10.85
CA ASN A 129 15.82 4.59 10.75
C ASN A 129 15.25 3.17 10.76
N ASN A 130 14.26 2.89 11.61
CA ASN A 130 13.64 1.56 11.69
C ASN A 130 13.00 1.15 10.36
N LEU A 131 12.34 2.08 9.65
CA LEU A 131 11.73 1.79 8.34
C LEU A 131 12.82 1.50 7.30
N ILE A 132 13.90 2.29 7.30
CA ILE A 132 15.05 2.09 6.40
C ILE A 132 15.75 0.75 6.68
N GLU A 133 15.88 0.36 7.94
CA GLU A 133 16.48 -0.93 8.34
C GLU A 133 15.64 -2.11 7.87
N ILE A 134 14.31 -2.05 8.02
CA ILE A 134 13.41 -3.07 7.46
C ILE A 134 13.58 -3.12 5.94
N TRP A 135 13.56 -1.98 5.27
CA TRP A 135 13.74 -1.91 3.80
C TRP A 135 15.03 -2.61 3.34
N LYS A 136 16.16 -2.29 3.99
CA LYS A 136 17.48 -2.87 3.71
C LYS A 136 17.55 -4.36 4.02
N LYS A 137 16.92 -4.81 5.12
CA LYS A 137 16.84 -6.24 5.50
C LYS A 137 16.21 -7.09 4.39
N HIS A 138 15.28 -6.53 3.63
CA HIS A 138 14.62 -7.19 2.51
C HIS A 138 15.29 -6.94 1.15
N GLU A 139 16.51 -6.38 1.14
CA GLU A 139 17.29 -6.12 -0.07
C GLU A 139 16.55 -5.26 -1.11
N LYS A 140 15.61 -4.43 -0.66
CA LYS A 140 14.83 -3.55 -1.54
C LYS A 140 15.68 -2.39 -2.06
N PHE A 141 15.38 -1.97 -3.29
CA PHE A 141 16.16 -0.96 -4.00
C PHE A 141 16.04 0.42 -3.33
N ILE A 142 17.16 1.16 -3.30
CA ILE A 142 17.25 2.51 -2.73
C ILE A 142 17.91 3.42 -3.78
N ILE A 143 17.24 4.52 -4.09
CA ILE A 143 17.74 5.56 -4.98
C ILE A 143 18.23 6.73 -4.10
N ASN A 144 19.52 7.04 -4.21
CA ASN A 144 20.17 8.17 -3.53
C ASN A 144 20.14 9.43 -4.40
#